data_AF-A0A285BYL1-F1
#
_entry.id   AF-A0A285BYL1-F1
#
_cell.length_a   1.000
_cell.length_b   1.000
_cell.length_c   1.000
_cell.angle_alpha   90.00
_cell.angle_beta   90.00
_cell.angle_gamma   90.00
#
_symmetry.space_group_name_H-M   'P 1'
#
loop_
_entity.id
_entity.type
_entity.pdbx_description
1 polymer ?
#
loop_
_entity_poly.entity_id
_entity_poly.type
_entity_poly.pdbx_seq_one_letter_code
_entity_poly.pdbx_strand_id
1 'polypeptide(L)'
;MQNKRLSKYGSREVAAFVALLTLLPLLFQVNPAIAHATLVKSEPPRRATLSTPPKQIQLWFNEKIEGSYASVTVEDSNKKLVTEDTPEILTHDSKSIILNLPQIQPGLYTVHYRVMSVDGHVIESKYDFSVKK
;
A
#
# COMPACT_ATOMS: atom_id res chain seq x y z
N MET A 1 0.23 71.61 -30.94
CA MET A 1 -0.02 71.13 -29.56
C MET A 1 -1.07 70.03 -29.60
N GLN A 2 -0.70 68.74 -29.53
CA GLN A 2 -1.62 67.66 -29.14
C GLN A 2 -0.82 66.57 -28.43
N ASN A 3 -0.83 66.58 -27.10
CA ASN A 3 -0.21 65.57 -26.25
C ASN A 3 -1.17 64.38 -26.12
N LYS A 4 -0.86 63.25 -26.76
CA LYS A 4 -1.53 61.96 -26.48
C LYS A 4 -1.09 61.48 -25.10
N ARG A 5 -1.93 61.71 -24.09
CA ARG A 5 -1.81 61.05 -22.78
C ARG A 5 -2.05 59.56 -22.97
N LEU A 6 -0.98 58.78 -22.87
CA LEU A 6 -1.04 57.32 -22.89
C LEU A 6 -1.87 56.84 -21.70
N SER A 7 -2.90 56.05 -22.01
CA SER A 7 -3.79 55.37 -21.09
C SER A 7 -2.97 54.51 -20.11
N LYS A 8 -2.68 55.08 -18.93
CA LYS A 8 -1.97 54.40 -17.84
C LYS A 8 -2.81 53.28 -17.20
N TYR A 9 -4.10 53.20 -17.55
CA TYR A 9 -5.05 52.20 -17.08
C TYR A 9 -4.82 50.83 -17.75
N GLY A 10 -4.43 50.78 -19.03
CA GLY A 10 -4.23 49.50 -19.73
C GLY A 10 -3.07 48.67 -19.19
N SER A 11 -1.95 49.30 -18.81
CA SER A 11 -0.71 48.59 -18.46
C SER A 11 -0.77 47.90 -17.09
N ARG A 12 -1.45 48.51 -16.11
CA ARG A 12 -1.58 47.96 -14.74
C ARG A 12 -2.59 46.82 -14.67
N GLU A 13 -3.71 46.99 -15.36
CA GLU A 13 -4.73 45.94 -15.51
C GLU A 13 -4.14 44.72 -16.24
N VAL A 14 -3.40 44.95 -17.33
CA VAL A 14 -2.70 43.87 -18.07
C VAL A 14 -1.65 43.19 -17.19
N ALA A 15 -0.85 43.95 -16.42
CA ALA A 15 0.13 43.36 -15.50
C ALA A 15 -0.53 42.54 -14.39
N ALA A 16 -1.66 43.00 -13.83
CA ALA A 16 -2.42 42.24 -12.85
C ALA A 16 -3.02 40.97 -13.44
N PHE A 17 -3.55 41.04 -14.68
CA PHE A 17 -4.08 39.89 -15.39
C PHE A 17 -3.00 38.85 -15.70
N VAL A 18 -1.82 39.31 -16.14
CA VAL A 18 -0.66 38.44 -16.41
C VAL A 18 -0.16 37.80 -15.12
N ALA A 19 -0.02 38.57 -14.03
CA ALA A 19 0.37 38.04 -12.74
C ALA A 19 -0.62 36.98 -12.24
N LEU A 20 -1.92 37.24 -12.38
CA LEU A 20 -2.97 36.30 -12.02
C LEU A 20 -2.89 35.01 -12.86
N LEU A 21 -2.73 35.13 -14.18
CA LEU A 21 -2.54 33.99 -15.09
C LEU A 21 -1.30 33.15 -14.76
N THR A 22 -0.21 33.78 -14.30
CA THR A 22 1.02 33.07 -13.92
C THR A 22 0.93 32.40 -12.55
N LEU A 23 0.14 32.95 -11.62
CA LEU A 23 -0.01 32.43 -10.25
C LEU A 23 -1.12 31.38 -10.14
N LEU A 24 -2.13 31.43 -11.02
CA LEU A 24 -3.26 30.50 -11.03
C LEU A 24 -2.86 29.01 -11.08
N PRO A 25 -1.84 28.57 -11.83
CA PRO A 25 -1.42 27.17 -11.87
C PRO A 25 -0.85 26.65 -10.55
N LEU A 26 -0.29 27.53 -9.70
CA LEU A 26 0.23 27.12 -8.39
C LEU A 26 -0.88 26.67 -7.43
N LEU A 27 -2.14 27.05 -7.71
CA LEU A 27 -3.30 26.62 -6.93
C LEU A 27 -3.77 25.21 -7.29
N PHE A 28 -3.31 24.65 -8.42
CA PHE A 28 -3.72 23.33 -8.92
C PHE A 28 -2.67 22.24 -8.67
N GLN A 29 -1.98 22.27 -7.52
CA GLN A 29 -1.18 21.13 -7.08
C GLN A 29 -2.09 19.99 -6.59
N VAL A 30 -2.47 19.09 -7.50
CA VAL A 30 -3.16 17.85 -7.14
C VAL A 30 -2.11 16.78 -6.85
N ASN A 31 -1.91 16.44 -5.57
CA ASN A 31 -1.16 15.24 -5.22
C ASN A 31 -2.01 14.02 -5.55
N PRO A 32 -1.53 13.04 -6.33
CA PRO A 32 -2.23 11.77 -6.48
C PRO A 32 -2.30 11.10 -5.10
N ALA A 33 -3.51 10.89 -4.59
CA ALA A 33 -3.69 10.06 -3.42
C ALA A 33 -3.33 8.61 -3.80
N ILE A 34 -2.32 8.03 -3.15
CA ILE A 34 -1.97 6.62 -3.32
C ILE A 34 -3.03 5.81 -2.57
N ALA A 35 -4.14 5.47 -3.25
CA ALA A 35 -5.29 4.81 -2.63
C ALA A 35 -5.20 3.26 -2.57
N HIS A 36 -4.17 2.68 -3.19
CA HIS A 36 -4.03 1.23 -3.27
C HIS A 36 -3.33 0.66 -2.02
N ALA A 37 -3.94 -0.35 -1.39
CA ALA A 37 -3.30 -1.09 -0.31
C ALA A 37 -2.02 -1.79 -0.80
N THR A 38 -0.90 -1.50 -0.18
CA THR A 38 0.40 -2.07 -0.48
C THR A 38 0.97 -2.66 0.80
N LEU A 39 1.58 -3.84 0.70
CA LEU A 39 2.26 -4.48 1.82
C LEU A 39 3.45 -3.60 2.26
N VAL A 40 3.42 -3.11 3.48
CA VAL A 40 4.50 -2.27 4.06
C VAL A 40 5.42 -3.07 4.99
N LYS A 41 4.91 -4.12 5.61
CA LYS A 41 5.68 -4.99 6.50
C LYS A 41 5.10 -6.40 6.46
N SER A 42 5.97 -7.40 6.62
CA SER A 42 5.58 -8.77 6.86
C SER A 42 6.37 -9.35 8.03
N GLU A 43 5.76 -10.28 8.74
CA GLU A 43 6.38 -11.09 9.77
C GLU A 43 5.94 -12.54 9.54
N PRO A 44 6.83 -13.45 9.12
CA PRO A 44 8.27 -13.25 8.87
C PRO A 44 8.58 -12.24 7.76
N PRO A 45 9.73 -11.53 7.83
CA PRO A 45 10.17 -10.65 6.75
C PRO A 45 10.41 -11.42 5.45
N ARG A 46 10.18 -10.76 4.32
CA ARG A 46 10.45 -11.31 2.98
C ARG A 46 11.91 -11.76 2.85
N ARG A 47 12.10 -13.00 2.43
CA ARG A 47 13.39 -13.72 2.29
C ARG A 47 14.13 -13.93 3.61
N ALA A 48 13.44 -13.88 4.75
CA ALA A 48 14.06 -14.18 6.03
C ALA A 48 14.47 -15.65 6.13
N THR A 49 15.55 -15.89 6.87
CA THR A 49 15.98 -17.22 7.31
C THR A 49 15.89 -17.27 8.83
N LEU A 50 14.85 -17.94 9.33
CA LEU A 50 14.51 -18.03 10.75
C LEU A 50 15.24 -19.20 11.41
N SER A 51 15.71 -19.00 12.64
CA SER A 51 16.23 -20.10 13.47
C SER A 51 15.11 -20.91 14.14
N THR A 52 13.92 -20.32 14.29
CA THR A 52 12.77 -20.93 14.95
C THR A 52 11.53 -20.81 14.06
N PRO A 53 10.69 -21.86 13.95
CA PRO A 53 9.42 -21.78 13.26
C PRO A 53 8.54 -20.63 13.78
N PRO A 54 7.97 -19.78 12.90
CA PRO A 54 7.02 -18.77 13.29
C PRO A 54 5.69 -19.42 13.69
N LYS A 55 4.97 -18.80 14.63
CA LYS A 55 3.63 -19.24 15.04
C LYS A 55 2.51 -18.67 14.16
N GLN A 56 2.82 -17.63 13.39
CA GLN A 56 1.85 -16.93 12.56
C GLN A 56 2.56 -16.23 11.40
N ILE A 57 1.78 -15.90 10.38
CA ILE A 57 2.10 -14.87 9.40
C ILE A 57 1.32 -13.61 9.78
N GLN A 58 1.98 -12.47 9.80
CA GLN A 58 1.33 -11.16 9.94
C GLN A 58 1.76 -10.23 8.82
N LEU A 59 0.77 -9.60 8.19
CA LEU A 59 0.96 -8.69 7.05
C LEU A 59 0.34 -7.35 7.39
N TRP A 60 1.12 -6.27 7.22
CA TRP A 60 0.66 -4.90 7.42
C TRP A 60 0.64 -4.16 6.08
N PHE A 61 -0.40 -3.36 5.90
CA PHE A 61 -0.65 -2.55 4.71
C PHE A 61 -0.61 -1.06 5.04
N ASN A 62 -0.35 -0.22 4.04
CA ASN A 62 -0.42 1.24 4.19
C ASN A 62 -1.86 1.75 4.34
N GLU A 63 -2.86 0.98 3.89
CA GLU A 63 -4.28 1.33 3.90
C GLU A 63 -5.14 0.26 4.55
N LYS A 64 -6.39 0.63 4.87
CA LYS A 64 -7.38 -0.31 5.38
C LYS A 64 -7.72 -1.34 4.30
N ILE A 65 -7.98 -2.57 4.74
CA ILE A 65 -8.34 -3.68 3.85
C ILE A 65 -9.71 -4.25 4.24
N GLU A 66 -10.42 -4.76 3.24
CA GLU A 66 -11.70 -5.44 3.41
C GLU A 66 -11.47 -6.89 3.85
N GLY A 67 -11.68 -7.17 5.14
CA GLY A 67 -11.34 -8.46 5.75
C GLY A 67 -12.06 -9.66 5.16
N SER A 68 -13.31 -9.48 4.74
CA SER A 68 -14.08 -10.55 4.09
C SER A 68 -13.50 -10.98 2.73
N TYR A 69 -12.62 -10.17 2.14
CA TYR A 69 -11.91 -10.48 0.89
C TYR A 69 -10.43 -10.84 1.12
N ALA A 70 -9.94 -10.79 2.36
CA ALA A 70 -8.56 -11.12 2.67
C ALA A 70 -8.33 -12.63 2.63
N SER A 71 -7.25 -13.04 1.97
CA SER A 71 -6.76 -14.42 1.95
C SER A 71 -5.26 -14.42 2.16
N VAL A 72 -4.79 -15.36 2.97
CA VAL A 72 -3.38 -15.67 3.16
C VAL A 72 -3.25 -17.19 3.09
N THR A 73 -2.33 -17.69 2.28
CA THR A 73 -1.99 -19.12 2.26
C THR A 73 -0.49 -19.28 2.40
N VAL A 74 -0.08 -20.37 3.02
CA VAL A 74 1.33 -20.73 3.16
C VAL A 74 1.53 -22.12 2.58
N GLU A 75 2.46 -22.22 1.64
CA GLU A 75 2.83 -23.48 0.99
C GLU A 75 4.26 -23.87 1.35
N ASP A 76 4.50 -25.17 1.50
CA ASP A 76 5.85 -25.72 1.59
C ASP A 76 6.51 -25.85 0.19
N SER A 77 7.74 -26.35 0.14
CA SER A 77 8.47 -26.56 -1.11
C SER A 77 7.81 -27.56 -2.08
N ASN A 78 6.87 -28.38 -1.60
CA ASN A 78 6.09 -29.32 -2.40
C ASN A 78 4.75 -28.72 -2.85
N LYS A 79 4.52 -27.42 -2.62
CA LYS A 79 3.24 -26.71 -2.86
C LYS A 79 2.09 -27.26 -2.01
N LYS A 80 2.39 -27.88 -0.88
CA LYS A 80 1.37 -28.34 0.06
C LYS A 80 1.02 -27.20 1.00
N LEU A 81 -0.28 -26.97 1.21
CA LEU A 81 -0.77 -26.03 2.21
C LEU A 81 -0.31 -26.46 3.61
N VAL A 82 0.22 -25.48 4.34
CA VAL A 82 0.63 -25.62 5.74
C VAL A 82 -0.58 -25.63 6.67
N THR A 83 -1.62 -24.87 6.34
CA THR A 83 -2.90 -24.81 7.06
C THR A 83 -4.03 -24.50 6.07
N GLU A 84 -5.25 -24.85 6.46
CA GLU A 84 -6.51 -24.48 5.78
C GLU A 84 -7.27 -23.38 6.54
N ASP A 85 -6.69 -22.86 7.64
CA ASP A 85 -7.27 -21.78 8.41
C ASP A 85 -7.42 -20.49 7.59
N THR A 86 -8.43 -19.70 7.91
CA THR A 86 -8.67 -18.39 7.32
C THR A 86 -7.90 -17.30 8.08
N PRO A 87 -7.38 -16.26 7.40
CA PRO A 87 -6.76 -15.14 8.09
C PRO A 87 -7.79 -14.29 8.84
N GLU A 88 -7.35 -13.67 9.94
CA GLU A 88 -8.14 -12.77 10.77
C GLU A 88 -7.64 -11.33 10.59
N ILE A 89 -8.57 -10.37 10.48
CA ILE A 89 -8.25 -8.95 10.67
C ILE A 89 -8.16 -8.69 12.18
N LEU A 90 -7.10 -8.00 12.59
CA LEU A 90 -7.00 -7.52 13.95
C LEU A 90 -8.04 -6.43 14.22
N THR A 91 -8.89 -6.63 15.24
CA THR A 91 -9.97 -5.69 15.62
C THR A 91 -9.46 -4.28 15.92
N HIS A 92 -8.21 -4.17 16.40
CA HIS A 92 -7.57 -2.91 16.74
C HIS A 92 -6.62 -2.39 15.64
N ASP A 93 -6.43 -3.14 14.56
CA ASP A 93 -5.59 -2.78 13.41
C ASP A 93 -6.19 -3.29 12.10
N SER A 94 -7.13 -2.52 11.54
CA SER A 94 -7.78 -2.78 10.25
C SER A 94 -6.84 -2.74 9.03
N LYS A 95 -5.54 -2.43 9.23
CA LYS A 95 -4.51 -2.47 8.18
C LYS A 95 -3.61 -3.71 8.30
N SER A 96 -3.96 -4.65 9.18
CA SER A 96 -3.20 -5.87 9.40
C SER A 96 -4.09 -7.11 9.32
N ILE A 97 -3.53 -8.18 8.76
CA ILE A 97 -4.09 -9.54 8.81
C ILE A 97 -3.10 -10.50 9.43
N ILE A 98 -3.63 -11.49 10.14
CA ILE A 98 -2.87 -12.57 10.75
C ILE A 98 -3.40 -13.90 10.23
N LEU A 99 -2.50 -14.82 9.91
CA LEU A 99 -2.80 -16.23 9.73
C LEU A 99 -2.00 -17.02 10.77
N ASN A 100 -2.69 -17.72 11.66
CA ASN A 100 -2.04 -18.63 12.61
C ASN A 100 -1.48 -19.84 11.87
N LEU A 101 -0.30 -20.31 12.28
CA LEU A 101 0.34 -21.48 11.72
C LEU A 101 0.41 -22.60 12.76
N PRO A 102 0.24 -23.87 12.34
CA PRO A 102 0.63 -24.99 13.16
C PRO A 102 2.16 -25.02 13.34
N GLN A 103 2.66 -25.96 14.13
CA GLN A 103 4.10 -26.20 14.17
C GLN A 103 4.59 -26.67 12.80
N ILE A 104 5.49 -25.89 12.19
CA ILE A 104 6.10 -26.21 10.89
C ILE A 104 7.52 -26.72 11.05
N GLN A 105 7.96 -27.52 10.08
CA GLN A 105 9.30 -28.09 10.04
C GLN A 105 10.32 -27.10 9.45
N PRO A 106 11.63 -27.35 9.59
CA PRO A 106 12.63 -26.69 8.77
C PRO A 106 12.36 -26.84 7.27
N GLY A 107 12.47 -25.76 6.51
CA GLY A 107 12.13 -25.77 5.09
C GLY A 107 11.99 -24.38 4.48
N LEU A 108 11.71 -24.36 3.17
CA LEU A 108 11.33 -23.16 2.42
C LEU A 108 9.80 -23.08 2.37
N TYR A 109 9.27 -21.89 2.59
CA TYR A 109 7.85 -21.60 2.60
C TYR A 109 7.53 -20.41 1.71
N THR A 110 6.44 -20.50 0.96
CA THR A 110 5.90 -19.41 0.15
C THR A 110 4.61 -18.91 0.78
N VAL A 111 4.56 -17.63 1.11
CA VAL A 111 3.35 -16.94 1.58
C VAL A 111 2.69 -16.27 0.39
N HIS A 112 1.45 -16.63 0.09
CA HIS A 112 0.60 -15.93 -0.86
C HIS A 112 -0.41 -15.09 -0.08
N TYR A 113 -0.71 -13.90 -0.59
CA TYR A 113 -1.80 -13.09 -0.05
C TYR A 113 -2.59 -12.40 -1.14
N ARG A 114 -3.87 -12.23 -0.87
CA ARG A 114 -4.84 -11.49 -1.67
C ARG A 114 -5.63 -10.59 -0.74
N VAL A 115 -5.63 -9.30 -1.00
CA VAL A 115 -6.39 -8.31 -0.20
C VAL A 115 -7.11 -7.33 -1.11
N MET A 116 -8.24 -6.82 -0.64
CA MET A 116 -8.96 -5.74 -1.30
C MET A 116 -8.82 -4.47 -0.46
N SER A 117 -8.37 -3.39 -1.08
CA SER A 117 -8.36 -2.05 -0.48
C SER A 117 -9.79 -1.50 -0.39
N VAL A 118 -10.04 -0.56 0.52
CA VAL A 118 -11.34 0.12 0.65
C VAL A 118 -11.76 0.91 -0.61
N ASP A 119 -10.82 1.19 -1.52
CA ASP A 119 -11.10 1.79 -2.83
C ASP A 119 -11.57 0.78 -3.90
N GLY A 120 -11.64 -0.51 -3.54
CA GLY A 120 -12.13 -1.60 -4.38
C GLY A 120 -11.06 -2.33 -5.18
N HIS A 121 -9.79 -1.92 -5.12
CA HIS A 121 -8.72 -2.61 -5.83
C HIS A 121 -8.24 -3.87 -5.10
N VAL A 122 -8.11 -4.97 -5.84
CA VAL A 122 -7.54 -6.22 -5.35
C VAL A 122 -6.03 -6.26 -5.62
N ILE A 123 -5.24 -6.57 -4.60
CA ILE A 123 -3.81 -6.83 -4.70
C ILE A 123 -3.55 -8.29 -4.38
N GLU A 124 -2.80 -8.95 -5.27
CA GLU A 124 -2.30 -10.31 -5.10
C GLU A 124 -0.78 -10.31 -5.22
N SER A 125 -0.11 -10.97 -4.29
CA SER A 125 1.34 -11.10 -4.31
C SER A 125 1.80 -12.25 -3.43
N LYS A 126 3.10 -12.53 -3.45
CA LYS A 126 3.72 -13.60 -2.68
C LYS A 126 5.15 -13.26 -2.26
N TYR A 127 5.59 -13.91 -1.20
CA TYR A 127 6.99 -13.85 -0.77
C TYR A 127 7.43 -15.12 -0.05
N ASP A 128 8.74 -15.34 -0.01
CA ASP A 128 9.29 -16.55 0.58
C ASP A 128 9.95 -16.27 1.93
N PHE A 129 9.96 -17.26 2.82
CA PHE A 129 10.83 -17.31 3.99
C PHE A 129 11.32 -18.74 4.19
N SER A 130 12.36 -18.92 5.00
CA SER A 130 12.94 -20.23 5.31
C SER A 130 13.12 -20.42 6.80
N VAL A 131 13.05 -21.66 7.26
CA VAL A 131 13.38 -22.07 8.63
C VAL A 131 14.60 -23.00 8.56
N LYS A 132 15.65 -22.68 9.34
CA LYS A 132 16.86 -23.49 9.42
C LYS A 132 16.58 -24.88 9.98
N LYS A 133 17.37 -25.85 9.52
CA LYS A 133 17.42 -27.19 10.11
C LYS A 133 18.01 -27.16 11.51
#